data_AF-A0A7C3C0N5-F1
#
_entry.id   AF-A0A7C3C0N5-F1
#
_cell.length_a   1.000
_cell.length_b   1.000
_cell.length_c   1.000
_cell.angle_alpha   90.00
_cell.angle_beta   90.00
_cell.angle_gamma   90.00
#
_symmetry.space_group_name_H-M   'P 1'
#
loop_
_entity.id
_entity.type
_entity.pdbx_description
1 polymer ?
#
loop_
_entity_poly.entity_id
_entity_poly.type
_entity_poly.pdbx_seq_one_letter_code
_entity_poly.pdbx_strand_id
1 'polypeptide(L)'
;MPRYIALMKLTEQGIKNIKNAPQRLEEAVAGMEKMGGKMLEFYATMGEYDYVAVSDWPDDDTAMTFLLMLGSLGNVRTTTLKAWDAQQFGGLIQKMP
;
A
#
# COMPACT_ATOMS: atom_id res chain seq x y z
N MET A 1 14.06 -6.20 -0.04
CA MET A 1 12.61 -6.06 0.16
C MET A 1 12.06 -5.28 -1.03
N PRO A 2 11.18 -5.86 -1.87
CA PRO A 2 10.44 -5.10 -2.87
C PRO A 2 9.61 -3.98 -2.22
N ARG A 3 9.55 -2.84 -2.91
CA ARG A 3 8.75 -1.68 -2.51
C ARG A 3 7.45 -1.63 -3.29
N TYR A 4 6.39 -1.26 -2.62
CA TYR A 4 5.07 -1.09 -3.22
C TYR A 4 4.46 0.26 -2.84
N ILE A 5 3.81 0.88 -3.82
CA ILE A 5 2.98 2.08 -3.64
C ILE A 5 1.53 1.64 -3.86
N ALA A 6 0.71 1.72 -2.83
CA ALA A 6 -0.72 1.44 -2.90
C ALA A 6 -1.50 2.76 -2.98
N LEU A 7 -2.14 2.98 -4.13
CA LEU A 7 -3.07 4.08 -4.35
C LEU A 7 -4.47 3.59 -3.99
N MET A 8 -5.19 4.30 -3.12
CA MET A 8 -6.43 3.79 -2.55
C MET A 8 -7.59 4.75 -2.77
N LYS A 9 -8.75 4.20 -3.15
CA LYS A 9 -10.03 4.90 -3.18
C LYS A 9 -10.95 4.32 -2.11
N LEU A 10 -11.61 5.17 -1.35
CA LEU A 10 -12.65 4.77 -0.42
C LEU A 10 -13.84 4.19 -1.19
N THR A 11 -14.39 3.11 -0.68
CA THR A 11 -15.69 2.60 -1.13
C THR A 11 -16.82 3.40 -0.48
N GLU A 12 -18.07 3.15 -0.89
CA GLU A 12 -19.24 3.72 -0.18
C GLU A 12 -19.25 3.37 1.32
N GLN A 13 -18.88 2.14 1.68
CA GLN A 13 -18.73 1.74 3.08
C GLN A 13 -17.61 2.52 3.76
N GLY A 14 -16.48 2.64 3.08
CA GLY A 14 -15.29 3.31 3.60
C GLY A 14 -15.54 4.77 3.96
N ILE A 15 -16.26 5.50 3.10
CA ILE A 15 -16.57 6.92 3.30
C ILE A 15 -17.72 7.12 4.30
N LYS A 16 -18.75 6.26 4.30
CA LYS A 16 -19.84 6.35 5.31
C LYS A 16 -19.30 6.17 6.74
N ASN A 17 -18.31 5.30 6.91
CA ASN A 17 -17.69 4.99 8.20
C ASN A 17 -16.31 5.65 8.38
N ILE A 18 -16.09 6.82 7.76
CA ILE A 18 -14.77 7.47 7.69
C ILE A 18 -14.16 7.77 9.07
N LYS A 19 -14.97 7.99 10.11
CA LYS A 19 -14.50 8.23 11.48
C LYS A 19 -13.67 7.08 12.05
N ASN A 20 -13.84 5.87 11.51
CA ASN A 20 -13.06 4.69 11.90
C ASN A 20 -11.75 4.57 11.11
N ALA A 21 -11.43 5.50 10.19
CA ALA A 21 -10.20 5.45 9.39
C ALA A 21 -8.91 5.42 10.22
N PRO A 22 -8.74 6.23 11.28
CA PRO A 22 -7.50 6.19 12.08
C PRO A 22 -7.25 4.81 12.69
N GLN A 23 -8.27 4.21 13.31
CA GLN A 23 -8.17 2.86 13.87
C GLN A 23 -7.89 1.80 12.78
N ARG A 24 -8.57 1.87 11.64
CA ARG A 24 -8.33 0.95 10.51
C ARG A 24 -6.89 1.04 9.98
N LEU A 25 -6.32 2.24 9.97
CA LEU A 25 -4.92 2.44 9.59
C LEU A 25 -3.98 1.78 10.60
N GLU A 26 -4.19 1.97 11.90
CA GLU A 26 -3.41 1.32 12.96
C GLU A 26 -3.47 -0.21 12.86
N GLU A 27 -4.68 -0.78 12.68
CA GLU A 27 -4.88 -2.21 12.50
C GLU A 27 -4.21 -2.74 11.22
N ALA A 28 -4.27 -1.99 10.12
CA ALA A 28 -3.61 -2.35 8.87
C ALA A 28 -2.08 -2.34 9.01
N VAL A 29 -1.50 -1.33 9.68
CA VAL A 29 -0.05 -1.27 9.93
C VAL A 29 0.39 -2.42 10.83
N ALA A 30 -0.33 -2.68 11.93
CA ALA A 30 -0.01 -3.80 12.82
C ALA A 30 -0.15 -5.17 12.11
N GLY A 31 -1.14 -5.33 11.23
CA GLY A 31 -1.30 -6.52 10.40
C GLY A 31 -0.15 -6.70 9.40
N MET A 32 0.29 -5.59 8.78
CA MET A 32 1.43 -5.56 7.86
C MET A 32 2.72 -6.00 8.56
N GLU A 33 3.01 -5.42 9.72
CA GLU A 33 4.22 -5.73 10.51
C GLU A 33 4.27 -7.19 10.96
N LYS A 34 3.12 -7.77 11.35
CA LYS A 34 3.02 -9.21 11.69
C LYS A 34 3.36 -10.13 10.54
N MET A 35 3.16 -9.67 9.30
CA MET A 35 3.52 -10.41 8.09
C MET A 35 4.95 -10.11 7.61
N GLY A 36 5.73 -9.32 8.37
CA GLY A 36 7.08 -8.90 7.99
C GLY A 36 7.14 -7.74 7.01
N GLY A 37 6.00 -7.14 6.67
CA GLY A 37 5.95 -5.89 5.91
C GLY A 37 6.30 -4.69 6.79
N LYS A 38 6.68 -3.58 6.15
CA LYS A 38 7.01 -2.32 6.84
C LYS A 38 6.32 -1.16 6.15
N MET A 39 5.49 -0.43 6.89
CA MET A 39 4.95 0.84 6.43
C MET A 39 6.06 1.89 6.45
N LEU A 40 6.29 2.55 5.32
CA LEU A 40 7.27 3.64 5.21
C LEU A 40 6.58 4.99 5.33
N GLU A 41 5.52 5.18 4.56
CA GLU A 41 4.81 6.44 4.43
C GLU A 41 3.32 6.15 4.24
N PHE A 42 2.47 6.98 4.84
CA PHE A 42 1.03 7.00 4.56
C PHE A 42 0.58 8.46 4.44
N TYR A 43 -0.21 8.74 3.40
CA TYR A 43 -0.77 10.05 3.15
C TYR A 43 -2.27 9.93 2.89
N ALA A 44 -3.03 10.85 3.48
CA ALA A 44 -4.35 11.20 2.97
C ALA A 44 -4.21 12.31 1.94
N THR A 45 -4.83 12.14 0.78
CA THR A 45 -4.64 12.99 -0.38
C THR A 45 -5.96 13.55 -0.88
N MET A 46 -5.89 14.70 -1.57
CA MET A 46 -7.01 15.26 -2.32
C MET A 46 -6.80 14.98 -3.81
N GLY A 47 -7.79 14.42 -4.49
CA GLY A 47 -7.72 14.16 -5.94
C GLY A 47 -8.29 12.80 -6.31
N GLU A 48 -7.67 12.16 -7.31
CA GLU A 48 -8.14 10.87 -7.83
C GLU A 48 -8.12 9.74 -6.78
N TYR A 49 -7.19 9.81 -5.83
CA TYR A 49 -7.05 8.83 -4.75
C TYR A 49 -7.18 9.50 -3.39
N ASP A 50 -7.84 8.80 -2.46
CA ASP A 50 -8.07 9.27 -1.09
C ASP A 50 -6.84 9.01 -0.19
N TYR A 51 -6.14 7.88 -0.42
CA TYR A 51 -4.92 7.53 0.31
C TYR A 51 -3.79 7.06 -0.60
N VAL A 52 -2.56 7.27 -0.15
CA VAL A 52 -1.34 6.70 -0.71
C VAL A 52 -0.54 6.06 0.41
N ALA A 53 -0.15 4.80 0.26
CA ALA A 53 0.74 4.11 1.18
C ALA A 53 1.99 3.60 0.46
N VAL A 54 3.16 3.80 1.08
CA VAL A 54 4.43 3.24 0.61
C VAL A 54 4.90 2.22 1.63
N SER A 55 5.21 1.01 1.17
CA SER A 55 5.61 -0.09 2.07
C SER A 55 6.67 -0.98 1.44
N ASP A 56 7.53 -1.54 2.29
CA ASP A 56 8.47 -2.58 1.92
C ASP A 56 7.95 -3.93 2.41
N TRP A 57 8.14 -4.97 1.60
CA TRP A 57 7.69 -6.32 1.91
C TRP A 57 8.80 -7.35 1.78
N PRO A 58 8.71 -8.53 2.43
CA PRO A 58 9.69 -9.60 2.26
C PRO A 58 9.74 -10.12 0.82
N ASP A 59 8.55 -10.35 0.23
CA ASP A 59 8.33 -10.89 -1.10
C ASP A 59 6.96 -10.47 -1.66
N ASP A 60 6.75 -10.76 -2.94
CA ASP A 60 5.55 -10.37 -3.70
C ASP A 60 4.28 -11.10 -3.22
N ASP A 61 4.39 -12.36 -2.80
CA ASP A 61 3.26 -13.19 -2.37
C ASP A 61 2.69 -12.71 -1.03
N THR A 62 3.58 -12.32 -0.11
CA THR A 62 3.22 -11.74 1.17
C THR A 62 2.53 -10.38 0.98
N ALA A 63 3.05 -9.54 0.08
CA ALA A 63 2.43 -8.26 -0.27
C ALA A 63 1.03 -8.45 -0.89
N MET A 64 0.89 -9.37 -1.84
CA MET A 64 -0.40 -9.69 -2.47
C MET A 64 -1.41 -10.23 -1.44
N THR A 65 -0.98 -11.11 -0.55
CA THR A 65 -1.83 -11.66 0.53
C THR A 65 -2.39 -10.56 1.40
N PHE A 66 -1.56 -9.59 1.80
CA PHE A 66 -2.02 -8.44 2.59
C PHE A 66 -3.00 -7.56 1.81
N LEU A 67 -2.74 -7.28 0.52
CA LEU A 67 -3.63 -6.47 -0.31
C LEU A 67 -5.01 -7.12 -0.50
N LEU A 68 -5.06 -8.44 -0.67
CA LEU A 68 -6.31 -9.19 -0.75
C LEU A 68 -7.07 -9.13 0.58
N MET A 69 -6.37 -9.30 1.72
CA MET A 69 -6.96 -9.13 3.04
C MET A 69 -7.53 -7.71 3.21
N LEU A 70 -6.74 -6.66 2.93
CA LEU A 70 -7.17 -5.27 3.01
C LEU A 70 -8.40 -5.00 2.14
N GLY A 71 -8.40 -5.50 0.89
CA GLY A 71 -9.52 -5.37 -0.03
C GLY A 71 -10.79 -6.09 0.44
N SER A 72 -10.64 -7.26 1.08
CA SER A 72 -11.77 -8.05 1.61
C SER A 72 -12.53 -7.34 2.74
N LEU A 73 -11.89 -6.41 3.45
CA LEU A 73 -12.55 -5.58 4.48
C LEU A 73 -13.55 -4.58 3.86
N GLY A 74 -13.53 -4.39 2.53
CA GLY A 74 -14.51 -3.62 1.79
C GLY A 74 -14.41 -2.10 1.97
N ASN A 75 -13.38 -1.61 2.65
CA ASN A 75 -13.24 -0.19 2.99
C ASN A 75 -12.56 0.64 1.89
N VAL A 76 -11.65 0.02 1.13
CA VAL A 76 -10.90 0.66 0.06
C VAL A 76 -10.79 -0.26 -1.16
N ARG A 77 -10.63 0.33 -2.34
CA ARG A 77 -10.12 -0.32 -3.54
C ARG A 77 -8.69 0.17 -3.76
N THR A 78 -7.80 -0.75 -4.12
CA THR A 78 -6.38 -0.44 -4.32
C THR A 78 -5.98 -0.58 -5.78
N THR A 79 -5.13 0.34 -6.23
CA THR A 79 -4.27 0.20 -7.40
C THR A 79 -2.84 0.15 -6.87
N THR A 80 -2.20 -1.01 -6.93
CA THR A 80 -0.86 -1.19 -6.36
C THR A 80 0.21 -1.24 -7.43
N LEU A 81 1.27 -0.47 -7.22
CA LEU A 81 2.44 -0.37 -8.08
C LEU A 81 3.64 -1.00 -7.38
N LYS A 82 4.30 -1.97 -8.03
CA LYS A 82 5.65 -2.37 -7.63
C LYS A 82 6.60 -1.24 -8.04
N ALA A 83 7.44 -0.80 -7.12
CA ALA A 83 8.31 0.35 -7.30
C ALA A 83 9.78 -0.05 -7.20
N TRP A 84 10.59 0.58 -8.06
CA TRP A 84 12.04 0.61 -7.94
C TRP A 84 12.46 2.01 -7.53
N ASP A 85 13.39 2.10 -6.58
CA ASP A 85 13.96 3.40 -6.20
C ASP A 85 14.90 3.94 -7.29
N ALA A 86 15.36 5.18 -7.12
CA ALA A 86 16.24 5.84 -8.07
C ALA A 86 17.56 5.07 -8.32
N GLN A 87 18.12 4.42 -7.29
CA GLN A 87 19.35 3.66 -7.42
C GLN A 87 19.12 2.39 -8.24
N GLN A 88 18.05 1.65 -7.95
CA GLN A 88 17.67 0.46 -8.69
C GLN A 88 17.35 0.79 -10.14
N PHE A 89 16.58 1.85 -10.38
CA PHE A 89 16.28 2.34 -11.73
C PHE A 89 17.56 2.69 -12.50
N GLY A 90 18.48 3.45 -11.89
CA GLY A 90 19.79 3.76 -12.50
C GLY A 90 20.59 2.51 -12.87
N GLY A 91 20.61 1.50 -12.00
CA GLY A 91 21.25 0.21 -12.28
C GLY A 91 20.58 -0.60 -13.40
N LEU A 92 19.28 -0.41 -13.64
CA LEU A 92 18.57 -1.02 -14.77
C LEU A 92 18.91 -0.31 -16.09
N ILE A 93 19.00 1.02 -16.09
CA ILE A 93 19.39 1.80 -17.28
C ILE A 93 20.78 1.39 -17.78
N GLN A 94 21.73 1.14 -16.89
CA GLN A 94 23.07 0.68 -17.26
C GLN A 94 23.11 -0.70 -17.95
N LYS A 95 22.02 -1.47 -17.88
CA LYS A 95 21.89 -2.80 -18.51
C LYS A 95 21.15 -2.77 -19.85
N MET A 96 20.73 -1.60 -20.30
CA MET A 96 20.09 -1.45 -21.61
C MET A 96 21.10 -1.70 -22.74
N PRO A 97 20.69 -2.35 -23.85
CA PRO A 97 21.57 -2.61 -24.99
C PRO A 97 21.95 -1.33 -25.75
#